data_AF-A0A8D2HDW3-F1
#
_entry.id   AF-A0A8D2HDW3-F1
#
_cell.length_a   1.000
_cell.length_b   1.000
_cell.length_c   1.000
_cell.angle_alpha   90.00
_cell.angle_beta   90.00
_cell.angle_gamma   90.00
#
_symmetry.space_group_name_H-M   'P 1'
#
loop_
_entity.id
_entity.type
_entity.pdbx_description
1 polymer ?
#
loop_
_entity_poly.entity_id
_entity_poly.type
_entity_poly.pdbx_seq_one_letter_code
_entity_poly.pdbx_strand_id
1 'polypeptide(L)' 'MATGRARSTRKLRNWVVEQVESGNFPGVCWDDTNKTMFRIPWKHAGNHILGNIITLKDTVII' A
#
# COMPACT_ATOMS: atom_id res chain seq x y z
N MET A 1 -12.40 -35.80 2.77
CA MET A 1 -12.05 -34.68 1.86
C MET A 1 -11.77 -33.44 2.70
N ALA A 2 -10.52 -33.12 2.99
CA ALA A 2 -10.18 -31.91 3.74
C ALA A 2 -10.37 -30.70 2.82
N THR A 3 -11.44 -29.92 3.03
CA THR A 3 -11.63 -28.63 2.37
C THR A 3 -10.73 -27.62 3.07
N GLY A 4 -9.44 -27.61 2.70
CA GLY A 4 -8.51 -26.56 3.11
C GLY A 4 -9.09 -25.22 2.67
N ARG A 5 -9.62 -24.44 3.62
CA ARG A 5 -10.17 -23.12 3.34
C ARG A 5 -9.06 -22.26 2.79
N ALA A 6 -9.04 -22.08 1.46
CA ALA A 6 -8.09 -21.22 0.78
C ALA A 6 -8.11 -19.86 1.50
N ARG A 7 -7.00 -19.51 2.15
CA ARG A 7 -6.86 -18.20 2.80
C ARG A 7 -7.18 -17.16 1.73
N SER A 8 -8.03 -16.21 2.06
CA SER A 8 -8.54 -15.18 1.14
C SER A 8 -7.47 -14.14 0.74
N THR A 9 -6.20 -14.54 0.66
CA THR A 9 -5.07 -13.71 0.21
C THR A 9 -5.26 -13.23 -1.22
N ARG A 10 -5.93 -14.03 -2.06
CA ARG A 10 -6.31 -13.64 -3.43
C ARG A 10 -7.28 -12.47 -3.46
N LYS A 11 -8.15 -12.34 -2.45
CA LYS A 11 -9.08 -11.20 -2.32
C LYS A 11 -8.34 -9.92 -1.92
N LEU A 12 -7.34 -10.02 -1.05
CA LEU A 12 -6.55 -8.86 -0.62
C LEU A 12 -5.80 -8.23 -1.79
N ARG A 13 -5.12 -9.04 -2.63
CA ARG A 13 -4.41 -8.53 -3.80
C ARG A 13 -5.34 -7.75 -4.73
N ASN A 14 -6.49 -8.34 -5.07
CA ASN A 14 -7.46 -7.69 -5.96
C ASN A 14 -8.01 -6.40 -5.34
N TRP A 15 -8.35 -6.44 -4.05
CA TRP A 15 -8.82 -5.24 -3.33
C TRP A 15 -7.76 -4.12 -3.34
N VAL A 16 -6.50 -4.43 -3.10
CA VAL A 16 -5.42 -3.43 -3.14
C VAL A 16 -5.29 -2.81 -4.53
N VAL A 17 -5.31 -3.62 -5.60
CA VAL A 17 -5.27 -3.13 -6.98
C VAL A 17 -6.43 -2.16 -7.24
N GLU A 18 -7.65 -2.54 -6.84
CA GLU A 18 -8.83 -1.67 -6.98
C GLU A 18 -8.65 -0.35 -6.20
N GLN A 19 -8.05 -0.39 -5.00
CA GLN A 19 -7.79 0.83 -4.23
C GLN A 19 -6.76 1.73 -4.91
N VAL A 20 -5.66 1.18 -5.43
CA VAL A 20 -4.63 1.95 -6.15
C VAL A 20 -5.22 2.56 -7.43
N GLU A 21 -6.03 1.80 -8.17
CA GLU A 21 -6.67 2.28 -9.40
C GLU A 21 -7.80 3.29 -9.14
N SER A 22 -8.47 3.22 -8.00
CA SER A 22 -9.54 4.16 -7.64
C SER A 22 -9.05 5.61 -7.50
N GLY A 23 -7.75 5.81 -7.24
CA GLY A 23 -7.17 7.14 -7.05
C GLY A 23 -7.67 7.89 -5.80
N ASN A 24 -8.49 7.24 -4.96
CA ASN A 24 -9.09 7.86 -3.76
C ASN A 24 -8.08 8.14 -2.65
N PHE A 25 -6.88 7.56 -2.73
CA PHE A 25 -5.83 7.70 -1.71
C PHE A 25 -4.67 8.53 -2.26
N PRO A 26 -4.54 9.80 -1.83
CA PRO A 26 -3.49 10.68 -2.34
C PRO A 26 -2.11 10.14 -1.99
N GLY A 27 -1.27 9.97 -3.02
CA GLY A 27 0.08 9.40 -2.91
C GLY A 27 0.14 7.88 -3.07
N VAL A 28 -0.99 7.17 -3.05
CA VAL A 28 -1.03 5.76 -3.44
C VAL A 28 -1.16 5.67 -4.95
N CYS A 29 -0.09 5.23 -5.63
CA CYS A 29 -0.04 5.21 -7.09
C CYS A 29 0.86 4.07 -7.58
N TRP A 30 0.59 3.56 -8.77
CA TRP A 30 1.50 2.68 -9.49
C TRP A 30 2.87 3.36 -9.67
N ASP A 31 3.93 2.65 -9.33
CA ASP A 31 5.29 3.12 -9.56
C ASP A 31 5.75 2.87 -11.01
N ASP A 32 5.30 1.73 -11.57
CA ASP A 32 5.58 1.31 -12.93
C ASP A 32 4.29 1.10 -13.75
N THR A 33 4.39 1.31 -15.06
CA THR A 33 3.32 1.10 -16.04
C THR A 33 2.88 -0.36 -16.10
N ASN A 34 3.76 -1.30 -15.75
CA ASN A 34 3.46 -2.74 -15.70
C ASN A 34 2.60 -3.14 -14.49
N LYS A 35 2.25 -2.21 -13.59
CA LYS A 35 1.44 -2.45 -12.39
C LYS A 35 1.95 -3.61 -11.53
N THR A 36 3.26 -3.76 -11.49
CA THR A 36 3.98 -4.74 -10.68
C THR A 36 4.32 -4.17 -9.30
N MET A 37 4.50 -2.85 -9.22
CA MET A 37 4.89 -2.13 -8.02
C MET A 37 4.01 -0.91 -7.78
N PHE A 38 3.59 -0.68 -6.55
CA PHE A 38 2.85 0.52 -6.16
C PHE A 38 3.41 1.15 -4.89
N ARG A 39 3.26 2.47 -4.79
CA ARG A 39 3.70 3.29 -3.67
C ARG A 39 2.56 3.46 -2.68
N ILE A 40 2.85 3.38 -1.39
CA ILE A 40 1.96 3.84 -0.33
C ILE A 40 2.71 4.89 0.50
N PRO A 41 2.14 6.09 0.68
CA PRO A 41 2.69 7.07 1.60
C PRO A 41 2.44 6.56 3.03
N TRP A 42 3.51 6.15 3.69
CA TRP A 42 3.46 5.69 5.07
C TRP A 42 3.57 6.91 5.98
N LYS A 43 2.58 7.16 6.83
CA LYS A 43 2.71 8.15 7.90
C LYS A 43 3.01 7.40 9.18
N HIS A 44 4.23 7.50 9.71
CA HIS A 44 4.55 6.95 11.03
C HIS A 44 3.62 7.61 12.08
N ALA A 45 2.61 6.87 12.53
CA ALA A 45 1.68 7.31 13.58
C ALA A 45 2.31 7.25 15.00
N GLY A 46 3.60 6.88 15.10
CA GLY A 46 4.35 6.80 16.34
C GLY A 46 5.28 7.99 16.50
N ASN A 47 4.97 8.84 17.49
CA ASN A 47 5.85 9.85 18.10
C ASN A 47 6.13 11.10 17.26
N HIS A 48 5.19 12.05 17.31
CA HIS A 48 5.50 13.46 17.05
C HIS A 48 6.08 14.09 18.32
N ILE A 49 7.35 13.79 18.61
CA ILE A 49 8.19 14.68 19.42
C ILE A 49 9.47 14.91 18.63
N LEU A 50 9.76 16.18 18.36
CA LEU A 50 10.90 16.73 17.62
C LEU A 50 10.78 16.70 16.09
N GLY A 51 10.45 17.87 15.54
CA GLY A 51 11.07 18.36 14.30
C GLY A 51 10.61 17.71 13.02
N ASN A 52 9.47 18.19 12.52
CA ASN A 52 9.16 18.48 11.13
C ASN A 52 10.31 18.33 10.10
N ILE A 53 10.71 17.10 9.78
CA ILE A 53 11.37 16.73 8.52
C ILE A 53 10.79 15.38 8.10
N ILE A 54 9.59 15.43 7.53
CA ILE A 54 9.06 14.41 6.63
C ILE A 54 10.03 14.27 5.46
N THR A 55 11.07 13.48 5.67
CA THR A 55 12.08 13.20 4.67
C THR A 55 11.47 12.23 3.67
N LEU A 56 11.87 12.36 2.41
CA LEU A 56 11.39 11.64 1.21
C LEU A 56 11.48 10.09 1.25
N LYS A 57 11.61 9.49 2.43
CA LYS A 57 11.85 8.07 2.71
C LYS A 57 10.70 7.37 3.43
N ASP A 58 9.58 8.06 3.66
CA ASP A 58 8.37 7.48 4.25
C ASP A 58 7.45 6.80 3.21
N THR A 59 7.97 6.37 2.07
CA THR A 59 7.19 5.68 1.02
C THR A 59 7.58 4.21 0.97
N VAL A 60 6.60 3.32 1.12
CA VAL A 60 6.81 1.88 0.92
C VAL A 60 6.42 1.54 -0.51
N ILE A 61 7.34 0.89 -1.24
CA ILE A 61 7.07 0.29 -2.54
C ILE A 61 6.80 -1.20 -2.30
N ILE A 62 5.62 -1.67 -2.70
CA ILE A 62 5.20 -3.07 -2.64
C ILE A 62 5.19 -3.64 -4.04
#